data_AF-A0A6J8AZR2-F1
#
_entry.id   AF-A0A6J8AZR2-F1
#
_cell.length_a   1.000
_cell.length_b   1.000
_cell.length_c   1.000
_cell.angle_alpha   90.00
_cell.angle_beta   90.00
_cell.angle_gamma   90.00
#
_symmetry.space_group_name_H-M   'P 1'
#
loop_
_entity.id
_entity.type
_entity.pdbx_description
1 polymer ?
#
loop_
_entity_poly.entity_id
_entity_poly.type
_entity_poly.pdbx_seq_one_letter_code
_entity_poly.pdbx_strand_id
1 'polypeptide(L)'
;MSLFNYIGNGPLWGFDEVDRLPCERFWWHNLLYINNFQTLQDQCLGWTWYLANDMQFYVISPILLLPLYRSKVAGSVIAIAGILGTTILTRIISFNFDLGISPDTSNGSWFQGHNLSLEKILFITYFWIYKIDQEFVKHELSICNQTIVDWYNYCREVCIDILKIDSEKIGGDSVIVEIDESKFGKRKYHKGRQEEGQWVFGGTTIISDCWKAYDCLVSEGFEHLKVNHSVNFVDPETGAHTNTIESTWRALKKSLPKYGTVKSLYDTYFSQYCVRKKYITGSEDLFIAFITLIKQVYNPVKQKQTLITTEIITISEPQPATKKPRVLHEITNTLSSSLDDFQA
;
A
#
# COMPACT_ATOMS: atom_id res chain seq x y z
N MET A 1 11.44 39.36 3.35
CA MET A 1 11.15 39.38 4.80
C MET A 1 9.65 39.29 4.97
N SER A 2 9.11 38.09 5.17
CA SER A 2 7.65 37.90 5.21
C SER A 2 7.12 38.42 6.56
N LEU A 3 5.98 39.11 6.53
CA LEU A 3 5.29 39.58 7.75
C LEU A 3 4.87 38.42 8.66
N PHE A 4 4.89 37.19 8.12
CA PHE A 4 4.51 35.95 8.77
C PHE A 4 5.27 35.69 10.08
N ASN A 5 6.53 36.12 10.18
CA ASN A 5 7.34 36.01 11.41
C ASN A 5 6.78 36.83 12.59
N TYR A 6 5.84 37.74 12.35
CA TYR A 6 5.29 38.66 13.34
C TYR A 6 3.78 38.50 13.57
N ILE A 7 3.13 37.54 12.88
CA ILE A 7 1.66 37.38 12.89
C ILE A 7 1.17 36.43 14.00
N GLY A 8 2.02 35.55 14.55
CA GLY A 8 1.59 34.66 15.63
C GLY A 8 2.70 33.83 16.27
N ASN A 9 2.40 33.25 17.43
CA ASN A 9 3.20 32.23 18.10
C ASN A 9 2.23 31.15 18.64
N GLY A 10 2.49 29.88 18.34
CA GLY A 10 1.65 28.76 18.79
C GLY A 10 2.32 27.40 18.65
N PRO A 11 1.81 26.35 19.35
CA PRO A 11 2.42 25.02 19.39
C PRO A 11 2.42 24.28 18.04
N LEU A 12 1.63 24.73 17.06
CA LEU A 12 1.64 24.22 15.67
C LEU A 12 2.42 25.12 14.70
N TRP A 13 2.94 26.26 15.15
CA TRP A 13 3.66 27.24 14.32
C TRP A 13 5.00 26.72 13.79
N GLY A 14 5.48 25.57 14.26
CA GLY A 14 6.69 24.91 13.75
C GLY A 14 6.47 24.09 12.47
N PHE A 15 5.23 23.72 12.14
CA PHE A 15 4.93 22.98 10.90
C PHE A 15 5.03 23.85 9.63
N ASP A 16 4.96 25.17 9.79
CA ASP A 16 5.05 26.14 8.69
C ASP A 16 6.49 26.38 8.18
N GLU A 17 7.52 25.74 8.75
CA GLU A 17 8.91 25.91 8.25
C GLU A 17 9.08 25.44 6.79
N VAL A 18 8.30 24.43 6.37
CA VAL A 18 8.31 23.91 4.99
C VAL A 18 7.76 24.94 3.99
N ASP A 19 6.77 25.74 4.39
CA ASP A 19 6.14 26.77 3.54
C ASP A 19 6.86 28.14 3.60
N ARG A 20 7.71 28.36 4.62
CA ARG A 20 8.45 29.63 4.81
C ARG A 20 9.56 29.84 3.79
N LEU A 21 10.35 28.81 3.51
CA LEU A 21 11.52 28.90 2.65
C LEU A 21 11.18 29.30 1.21
N PRO A 22 10.13 28.72 0.56
CA PRO A 22 9.70 29.17 -0.76
C PRO A 22 9.17 30.60 -0.77
N CYS A 23 8.47 31.01 0.30
CA CYS A 23 7.89 32.35 0.39
C CYS A 23 8.92 33.48 0.50
N GLU A 24 10.07 33.28 1.12
CA GLU A 24 11.09 34.33 1.14
C GLU A 24 11.64 34.65 -0.25
N ARG A 25 11.74 33.63 -1.10
CA ARG A 25 12.29 33.75 -2.46
C ARG A 25 11.24 34.11 -3.51
N PHE A 26 10.03 33.58 -3.37
CA PHE A 26 9.00 33.61 -4.43
C PHE A 26 7.72 34.37 -4.07
N TRP A 27 7.66 35.09 -2.95
CA TRP A 27 6.47 35.88 -2.56
C TRP A 27 5.90 36.76 -3.68
N TRP A 28 6.78 37.37 -4.50
CA TRP A 28 6.40 38.28 -5.57
C TRP A 28 5.61 37.61 -6.70
N HIS A 29 5.67 36.28 -6.85
CA HIS A 29 4.86 35.55 -7.82
C HIS A 29 3.35 35.60 -7.50
N ASN A 30 2.99 35.69 -6.22
CA ASN A 30 1.59 35.90 -5.81
C ASN A 30 1.11 37.30 -6.15
N LEU A 31 1.97 38.31 -6.03
CA LEU A 31 1.64 39.70 -6.38
C LEU A 31 1.39 39.86 -7.89
N LEU A 32 2.16 39.14 -8.70
CA LEU A 32 2.03 39.15 -10.15
C LEU A 32 1.03 38.11 -10.68
N TYR A 33 0.39 37.32 -9.82
CA TYR A 33 -0.54 36.25 -10.21
C TYR A 33 0.07 35.25 -11.22
N ILE A 34 1.30 34.80 -10.97
CA ILE A 34 2.02 33.80 -11.78
C ILE A 34 2.53 32.62 -10.95
N ASN A 35 2.10 32.50 -9.70
CA ASN A 35 2.49 31.41 -8.80
C ASN A 35 2.00 30.03 -9.29
N ASN A 36 1.01 29.98 -10.18
CA ASN A 36 0.52 28.75 -10.81
C ASN A 36 1.50 28.11 -11.80
N PHE A 37 2.57 28.80 -12.21
CA PHE A 37 3.62 28.23 -13.07
C PHE A 37 4.79 27.60 -12.29
N GLN A 38 4.77 27.72 -10.97
CA GLN A 38 5.80 27.17 -10.10
C GLN A 38 5.47 25.71 -9.71
N THR A 39 6.50 24.91 -9.48
CA THR A 39 6.39 23.55 -8.90
C THR A 39 5.74 23.59 -7.51
N LEU A 40 4.95 22.56 -7.17
CA LEU A 40 4.22 22.45 -5.89
C LEU A 40 5.08 22.70 -4.65
N GLN A 41 6.36 22.31 -4.68
CA GLN A 41 7.29 22.45 -3.56
C GLN A 41 7.86 23.87 -3.41
N ASP A 42 7.83 24.69 -4.47
CA ASP A 42 8.38 26.04 -4.49
C ASP A 42 7.28 27.13 -4.49
N GLN A 43 6.00 26.73 -4.41
CA GLN A 43 4.88 27.66 -4.38
C GLN A 43 4.75 28.34 -3.02
N CYS A 44 4.92 29.66 -2.99
CA CYS A 44 4.51 30.46 -1.85
C CYS A 44 2.98 30.61 -1.83
N LEU A 45 2.34 30.36 -0.67
CA LEU A 45 0.87 30.37 -0.54
C LEU A 45 0.21 29.49 -1.59
N GLY A 46 0.62 28.21 -1.68
CA GLY A 46 0.21 27.31 -2.77
C GLY A 46 -1.30 27.33 -3.06
N TRP A 47 -2.14 27.44 -2.04
CA TRP A 47 -3.60 27.53 -2.20
C TRP A 47 -4.09 28.70 -3.08
N THR A 48 -3.34 29.78 -3.28
CA THR A 48 -3.78 30.92 -4.11
C THR A 48 -3.59 30.69 -5.61
N TRP A 49 -3.10 29.52 -6.04
CA TRP A 49 -2.83 29.20 -7.45
C TRP A 49 -4.06 29.41 -8.36
N TYR A 50 -5.27 29.15 -7.84
CA TYR A 50 -6.51 29.36 -8.60
C TYR A 50 -6.85 30.84 -8.79
N LEU A 51 -6.47 31.69 -7.82
CA LEU A 51 -6.70 33.13 -7.92
C LEU A 51 -5.82 33.75 -9.01
N ALA A 52 -4.60 33.24 -9.17
CA ALA A 52 -3.74 33.60 -10.30
C ALA A 52 -4.33 33.19 -11.65
N ASN A 53 -4.87 31.98 -11.72
CA ASN A 53 -5.58 31.50 -12.90
C ASN A 53 -6.80 32.39 -13.24
N ASP A 54 -7.60 32.79 -12.25
CA ASP A 54 -8.76 33.67 -12.46
C ASP A 54 -8.35 35.04 -13.01
N MET A 55 -7.28 35.63 -12.46
CA MET A 55 -6.75 36.90 -12.97
C MET A 55 -6.24 36.77 -14.42
N GLN A 56 -5.56 35.67 -14.74
CA GLN A 56 -5.09 35.40 -16.10
C GLN A 56 -6.25 35.27 -17.09
N PHE A 57 -7.32 34.57 -16.72
CA PHE A 57 -8.53 34.49 -17.54
C PHE A 57 -9.24 35.83 -17.69
N TYR A 58 -9.27 36.65 -16.63
CA TYR A 58 -9.81 38.00 -16.71
C TYR A 58 -9.05 38.85 -17.75
N VAL A 59 -7.72 38.78 -17.75
CA VAL A 59 -6.86 39.49 -18.71
C VAL A 59 -7.00 38.95 -20.15
N ILE A 60 -7.18 37.64 -20.33
CA ILE A 60 -7.36 37.01 -21.66
C ILE A 60 -8.79 37.23 -22.19
N SER A 61 -9.78 37.44 -21.32
CA SER A 61 -11.19 37.55 -21.69
C SER A 61 -11.50 38.56 -22.81
N PRO A 62 -10.89 39.76 -22.92
CA PRO A 62 -11.20 40.70 -24.00
C PRO A 62 -10.78 40.16 -25.37
N ILE A 63 -9.73 39.35 -25.44
CA ILE A 63 -9.26 38.72 -26.68
C ILE A 63 -10.29 37.73 -27.23
N LEU A 64 -11.05 37.08 -26.34
CA LEU A 64 -12.13 36.18 -26.72
C LEU A 64 -13.46 36.92 -26.95
N LEU A 65 -13.79 37.89 -26.09
CA LEU A 65 -15.10 38.55 -26.08
C LEU A 65 -15.23 39.68 -27.13
N LEU A 66 -14.17 40.45 -27.39
CA LEU A 66 -14.23 41.57 -28.36
C LEU A 66 -14.45 41.09 -29.81
N PRO A 67 -13.77 40.03 -30.30
CA PRO A 67 -14.08 39.48 -31.63
C PRO A 67 -15.48 38.88 -31.71
N LEU A 68 -15.96 38.25 -30.63
CA LEU A 68 -17.31 37.68 -30.56
C LEU A 68 -18.39 38.78 -30.59
N TYR A 69 -18.14 39.90 -29.92
CA TYR A 69 -19.00 41.09 -29.97
C TYR A 69 -19.05 41.71 -31.37
N ARG A 70 -17.92 41.73 -32.09
CA ARG A 70 -17.83 42.36 -33.41
C ARG A 70 -18.32 41.45 -34.54
N SER A 71 -18.08 40.14 -34.46
CA SER A 71 -18.58 39.14 -35.41
C SER A 71 -18.74 37.79 -34.73
N LYS A 72 -19.98 37.29 -34.69
CA LYS A 72 -20.29 35.98 -34.12
C LYS A 72 -19.49 34.84 -34.78
N VAL A 73 -19.21 34.95 -36.08
CA VAL A 73 -18.45 33.93 -36.82
C VAL A 73 -16.97 33.99 -36.45
N ALA A 74 -16.35 35.18 -36.50
CA ALA A 74 -14.92 35.32 -36.21
C ALA A 74 -14.60 34.95 -34.75
N GLY A 75 -15.43 35.39 -33.80
CA GLY A 75 -15.28 35.01 -32.39
C GLY A 75 -15.47 33.51 -32.14
N SER A 76 -16.44 32.88 -32.82
CA SER A 76 -16.63 31.42 -32.70
C SER A 76 -15.44 30.64 -33.25
N VAL A 77 -14.84 31.08 -34.36
CA VAL A 77 -13.64 30.46 -34.93
C VAL A 77 -12.46 30.55 -33.96
N ILE A 78 -12.23 31.70 -33.35
CA ILE A 78 -11.15 31.89 -32.37
C ILE A 78 -11.36 31.01 -31.13
N ALA A 79 -12.60 30.94 -30.61
CA ALA A 79 -12.92 30.10 -29.46
C ALA A 79 -12.73 28.61 -29.77
N ILE A 80 -13.20 28.12 -30.92
CA ILE A 80 -13.02 26.73 -31.35
C ILE A 80 -11.54 26.42 -31.54
N ALA A 81 -10.78 27.31 -32.19
CA ALA A 81 -9.34 27.15 -32.35
C ALA A 81 -8.60 27.09 -31.00
N GLY A 82 -9.01 27.90 -30.02
CA GLY A 82 -8.48 27.84 -28.66
C GLY A 82 -8.75 26.50 -27.97
N ILE A 83 -9.99 25.99 -28.05
CA ILE A 83 -10.36 24.68 -27.48
C ILE A 83 -9.59 23.53 -28.16
N LEU A 84 -9.45 23.59 -29.49
CA LEU A 84 -8.65 22.60 -30.21
C LEU A 84 -7.18 22.68 -29.84
N GLY A 85 -6.64 23.90 -29.70
CA GLY A 85 -5.25 24.11 -29.28
C GLY A 85 -4.97 23.56 -27.87
N THR A 86 -5.85 23.84 -26.90
CA THR A 86 -5.68 23.32 -25.54
C THR A 86 -5.80 21.80 -25.49
N THR A 87 -6.78 21.22 -26.18
CA THR A 87 -6.93 19.75 -26.23
C THR A 87 -5.75 19.06 -26.91
N ILE A 88 -5.22 19.61 -28.00
CA ILE A 88 -4.03 19.07 -28.68
C ILE A 88 -2.80 19.19 -27.78
N LEU A 89 -2.58 20.34 -27.14
CA LEU A 89 -1.44 20.56 -26.26
C LEU A 89 -1.47 19.61 -25.06
N THR A 90 -2.63 19.47 -24.40
CA THR A 90 -2.79 18.51 -23.29
C THR A 90 -2.49 17.09 -23.75
N ARG A 91 -2.93 16.69 -24.95
CA ARG A 91 -2.62 15.36 -25.53
C ARG A 91 -1.14 15.16 -25.79
N ILE A 92 -0.45 16.15 -26.33
CA ILE A 92 1.00 16.09 -26.59
C ILE A 92 1.77 15.99 -25.27
N ILE A 93 1.43 16.79 -24.26
CA ILE A 93 2.05 16.72 -22.93
C ILE A 93 1.80 15.34 -22.32
N SER A 94 0.55 14.86 -22.36
CA SER A 94 0.21 13.52 -21.86
C SER A 94 1.02 12.41 -22.50
N PHE A 95 1.25 12.49 -23.81
CA PHE A 95 2.04 11.50 -24.54
C PHE A 95 3.54 11.57 -24.20
N ASN A 96 4.12 12.78 -24.12
CA ASN A 96 5.55 12.92 -23.85
C ASN A 96 5.95 12.58 -22.41
N PHE A 97 5.04 12.79 -21.45
CA PHE A 97 5.29 12.53 -20.04
C PHE A 97 4.72 11.18 -19.55
N ASP A 98 4.23 10.32 -20.46
CA ASP A 98 3.50 9.08 -20.12
C ASP A 98 2.37 9.31 -19.09
N LEU A 99 1.79 10.52 -19.09
CA LEU A 99 0.59 10.84 -18.31
C LEU A 99 -0.61 10.30 -19.09
N GLY A 100 -0.68 8.97 -19.19
CA GLY A 100 -1.77 8.27 -19.84
C GLY A 100 -3.11 8.66 -19.21
N ILE A 101 -4.15 8.77 -20.04
CA ILE A 101 -5.51 8.43 -19.58
C ILE A 101 -5.34 7.09 -18.91
N SER A 102 -5.62 7.01 -17.60
CA SER A 102 -5.44 5.76 -16.87
C SER A 102 -6.08 4.63 -17.68
N PRO A 103 -5.27 3.71 -18.24
CA PRO A 103 -5.80 2.65 -19.07
C PRO A 103 -6.59 1.79 -18.12
N ASP A 104 -7.91 1.86 -18.22
CA ASP A 104 -8.88 1.05 -17.48
C ASP A 104 -8.31 0.62 -16.12
N THR A 105 -8.32 1.55 -15.14
CA THR A 105 -7.70 1.46 -13.80
C THR A 105 -7.95 0.14 -13.07
N SER A 106 -8.86 -0.68 -13.58
CA SER A 106 -9.23 -1.99 -13.10
C SER A 106 -8.24 -3.09 -13.51
N ASN A 107 -7.70 -3.16 -14.73
CA ASN A 107 -7.00 -4.39 -15.15
C ASN A 107 -5.63 -4.59 -14.44
N GLY A 108 -5.58 -5.55 -13.51
CA GLY A 108 -4.41 -5.90 -12.70
C GLY A 108 -4.26 -5.12 -11.40
N SER A 109 -5.18 -4.18 -11.10
CA SER A 109 -5.11 -3.35 -9.89
C SER A 109 -5.91 -3.94 -8.72
N TRP A 110 -5.61 -3.48 -7.51
CA TRP A 110 -6.38 -3.86 -6.32
C TRP A 110 -7.86 -3.43 -6.37
N PHE A 111 -8.23 -2.55 -7.31
CA PHE A 111 -9.60 -2.06 -7.49
C PHE A 111 -10.37 -2.83 -8.57
N GLN A 112 -9.78 -3.88 -9.16
CA GLN A 112 -10.39 -4.62 -10.27
C GLN A 112 -11.67 -5.37 -9.89
N GLY A 113 -12.66 -5.37 -10.79
CA GLY A 113 -13.77 -6.33 -10.74
C GLY A 113 -14.75 -6.13 -9.57
N HIS A 114 -14.68 -4.98 -8.88
CA HIS A 114 -15.56 -4.66 -7.77
C HIS A 114 -16.72 -3.75 -8.20
N ASN A 115 -17.93 -4.06 -7.74
CA ASN A 115 -19.15 -3.28 -8.02
C ASN A 115 -19.27 -1.99 -7.17
N LEU A 116 -18.28 -1.69 -6.33
CA LEU A 116 -18.28 -0.53 -5.45
C LEU A 116 -17.53 0.63 -6.10
N SER A 117 -18.01 1.87 -5.94
CA SER A 117 -17.31 3.04 -6.47
C SER A 117 -15.94 3.23 -5.80
N LEU A 118 -14.96 3.70 -6.56
CA LEU A 118 -13.59 3.93 -6.08
C LEU A 118 -13.57 4.80 -4.81
N GLU A 119 -14.38 5.85 -4.77
CA GLU A 119 -14.55 6.72 -3.61
C GLU A 119 -14.88 5.92 -2.34
N LYS A 120 -15.88 5.03 -2.40
CA LYS A 120 -16.26 4.20 -1.24
C LYS A 120 -15.14 3.22 -0.86
N ILE A 121 -14.42 2.67 -1.82
CA ILE A 121 -13.28 1.79 -1.54
C ILE A 121 -12.18 2.55 -0.78
N LEU A 122 -11.85 3.76 -1.21
CA LEU A 122 -10.85 4.61 -0.55
C LEU A 122 -11.30 4.96 0.87
N PHE A 123 -12.57 5.33 1.08
CA PHE A 123 -13.09 5.61 2.41
C PHE A 123 -13.11 4.38 3.33
N ILE A 124 -13.53 3.20 2.84
CA ILE A 124 -13.47 1.97 3.65
C ILE A 124 -12.03 1.66 4.07
N THR A 125 -11.09 1.81 3.14
CA THR A 125 -9.65 1.58 3.39
C THR A 125 -9.12 2.58 4.42
N TYR A 126 -9.47 3.85 4.28
CA TYR A 126 -9.16 4.91 5.25
C TYR A 126 -9.71 4.54 6.63
N PHE A 127 -10.99 4.24 6.75
CA PHE A 127 -11.62 3.88 8.02
C PHE A 127 -11.02 2.62 8.65
N TRP A 128 -10.64 1.62 7.85
CA TRP A 128 -9.94 0.43 8.32
C TRP A 128 -8.58 0.78 8.95
N ILE A 129 -7.80 1.64 8.29
CA ILE A 129 -6.50 2.09 8.79
C ILE A 129 -6.63 2.85 10.10
N TYR A 130 -7.62 3.71 10.24
CA TYR A 130 -7.87 4.46 11.47
C TYR A 130 -8.63 3.67 12.54
N LYS A 131 -8.97 2.40 12.27
CA LYS A 131 -9.71 1.51 13.19
C LYS A 131 -11.05 2.09 13.64
N ILE A 132 -11.75 2.73 12.71
CA ILE A 132 -13.09 3.28 12.93
C ILE A 132 -14.10 2.13 13.12
N ASP A 133 -15.14 2.40 13.90
CA ASP A 133 -16.19 1.43 14.19
C ASP A 133 -16.99 1.05 12.93
N GLN A 134 -17.29 -0.24 12.77
CA GLN A 134 -17.94 -0.75 11.56
C GLN A 134 -19.39 -0.27 11.41
N GLU A 135 -20.13 -0.05 12.50
CA GLU A 135 -21.49 0.49 12.41
C GLU A 135 -21.46 1.96 11.96
N PHE A 136 -20.45 2.73 12.39
CA PHE A 136 -20.24 4.07 11.86
C PHE A 136 -19.95 4.05 10.35
N VAL A 137 -19.02 3.21 9.89
CA VAL A 137 -18.67 3.10 8.46
C VAL A 137 -19.88 2.71 7.60
N LYS A 138 -20.69 1.78 8.11
CA LYS A 138 -21.93 1.32 7.47
C LYS A 138 -22.93 2.46 7.29
N HIS A 139 -23.15 3.27 8.34
CA HIS A 139 -24.02 4.42 8.28
C HIS A 139 -23.49 5.49 7.31
N GLU A 140 -22.21 5.83 7.43
CA GLU A 140 -21.58 6.90 6.64
C GLU A 140 -21.56 6.59 5.14
N LEU A 141 -21.18 5.36 4.76
CA LEU A 141 -21.03 4.98 3.35
C LEU A 141 -22.29 4.35 2.75
N SER A 142 -23.32 4.12 3.57
CA SER A 142 -24.57 3.43 3.18
C SER A 142 -24.28 2.10 2.47
N ILE A 143 -23.42 1.28 3.06
CA ILE A 143 -23.00 -0.04 2.55
C ILE A 143 -23.40 -1.14 3.53
N CYS A 144 -23.54 -2.39 3.05
CA CYS A 144 -23.88 -3.49 3.95
C CYS A 144 -22.67 -3.95 4.77
N ASN A 145 -22.93 -4.50 5.96
CA ASN A 145 -21.88 -4.96 6.86
C ASN A 145 -20.99 -6.03 6.22
N GLN A 146 -21.58 -6.92 5.40
CA GLN A 146 -20.83 -7.96 4.70
C GLN A 146 -19.77 -7.35 3.77
N THR A 147 -20.12 -6.32 2.99
CA THR A 147 -19.18 -5.63 2.12
C THR A 147 -18.04 -4.97 2.91
N ILE A 148 -18.30 -4.40 4.09
CA ILE A 148 -17.25 -3.86 4.96
C ILE A 148 -16.29 -4.97 5.42
N VAL A 149 -16.85 -6.10 5.87
CA VAL A 149 -16.07 -7.25 6.33
C VAL A 149 -15.18 -7.78 5.19
N ASP A 150 -15.74 -7.91 3.98
CA ASP A 150 -15.00 -8.36 2.79
C ASP A 150 -13.86 -7.39 2.45
N TRP A 151 -14.11 -6.07 2.46
CA TRP A 151 -13.06 -5.07 2.26
C TRP A 151 -11.99 -5.09 3.35
N TYR A 152 -12.38 -5.35 4.59
CA TYR A 152 -11.42 -5.50 5.69
C TYR A 152 -10.59 -6.78 5.52
N ASN A 153 -11.15 -7.84 4.92
CA ASN A 153 -10.39 -9.03 4.53
C ASN A 153 -9.40 -8.71 3.40
N TYR A 154 -9.83 -8.02 2.34
CA TYR A 154 -8.93 -7.60 1.24
C TYR A 154 -7.76 -6.75 1.76
N CYS A 155 -8.01 -5.85 2.71
CA CYS A 155 -6.91 -5.09 3.35
C CYS A 155 -5.93 -6.00 4.11
N ARG A 156 -6.41 -7.06 4.77
CA ARG A 156 -5.55 -8.04 5.46
C ARG A 156 -4.78 -8.93 4.49
N GLU A 157 -5.36 -9.27 3.34
CA GLU A 157 -4.67 -10.02 2.28
C GLU A 157 -3.45 -9.26 1.77
N VAL A 158 -3.58 -7.95 1.55
CA VAL A 158 -2.42 -7.08 1.23
C VAL A 158 -1.33 -7.21 2.30
N CYS A 159 -1.69 -7.24 3.59
CA CYS A 159 -0.70 -7.41 4.65
C CYS A 159 0.00 -8.78 4.59
N ILE A 160 -0.72 -9.84 4.23
CA ILE A 160 -0.13 -11.18 4.06
C ILE A 160 0.88 -11.16 2.92
N ASP A 161 0.52 -10.58 1.77
CA ASP A 161 1.37 -10.58 0.60
C ASP A 161 2.60 -9.69 0.77
N ILE A 162 2.48 -8.57 1.48
CA ILE A 162 3.64 -7.76 1.88
C ILE A 162 4.64 -8.58 2.70
N LEU A 163 4.16 -9.36 3.68
CA LEU A 163 5.06 -10.18 4.49
C LEU A 163 5.69 -11.33 3.72
N LYS A 164 5.02 -11.86 2.70
CA LYS A 164 5.63 -12.83 1.77
C LYS A 164 6.68 -12.17 0.88
N ILE A 165 6.41 -10.96 0.37
CA ILE A 165 7.36 -10.22 -0.48
C ILE A 165 8.61 -9.84 0.32
N ASP A 166 8.43 -9.44 1.57
CA ASP A 166 9.49 -9.01 2.48
C ASP A 166 10.05 -10.16 3.32
N SER A 167 9.72 -11.41 2.99
CA SER A 167 10.24 -12.55 3.74
C SER A 167 11.73 -12.71 3.46
N GLU A 168 12.56 -12.29 4.42
CA GLU A 168 14.00 -12.52 4.40
C GLU A 168 14.35 -13.82 5.14
N LYS A 169 15.56 -14.34 4.88
CA LYS A 169 16.09 -15.46 5.65
C LYS A 169 16.19 -15.04 7.12
N ILE A 170 15.45 -15.74 7.98
CA ILE A 170 15.55 -15.55 9.43
C ILE A 170 16.85 -16.17 9.90
N GLY A 171 17.71 -15.38 10.55
CA GLY A 171 18.98 -15.83 11.13
C GLY A 171 20.23 -15.63 10.27
N GLY A 172 21.39 -15.92 10.87
CA GLY A 172 22.72 -15.76 10.29
C GLY A 172 23.80 -15.76 11.38
N ASP A 173 25.08 -15.81 11.01
CA ASP A 173 26.17 -15.74 11.98
C ASP A 173 26.02 -14.47 12.83
N SER A 174 25.98 -14.62 14.16
CA SER A 174 25.77 -13.54 15.15
C SER A 174 24.36 -12.92 15.21
N VAL A 175 23.32 -13.54 14.63
CA VAL A 175 21.91 -13.07 14.74
C VAL A 175 21.15 -13.88 15.79
N ILE A 176 20.77 -13.23 16.90
CA ILE A 176 19.95 -13.84 17.96
C ILE A 176 18.47 -13.79 17.58
N VAL A 177 17.73 -14.89 17.74
CA VAL A 177 16.29 -14.92 17.42
C VAL A 177 15.47 -15.54 18.56
N GLU A 178 14.71 -14.69 19.27
CA GLU A 178 13.81 -15.13 20.33
C GLU A 178 12.61 -15.93 19.75
N ILE A 179 12.48 -17.22 20.10
CA ILE A 179 11.27 -18.01 19.82
C ILE A 179 10.48 -18.16 21.10
N ASP A 180 9.22 -17.74 21.09
CA ASP A 180 8.29 -18.04 22.17
C ASP A 180 6.95 -18.53 21.64
N GLU A 181 6.38 -19.46 22.39
CA GLU A 181 5.14 -20.14 22.08
C GLU A 181 3.93 -19.34 22.56
N SER A 182 3.22 -18.72 21.61
CA SER A 182 1.92 -18.14 21.93
C SER A 182 0.77 -19.09 21.63
N LYS A 183 0.15 -19.60 22.70
CA LYS A 183 -1.17 -20.24 22.58
C LYS A 183 -2.25 -19.18 22.37
N PHE A 184 -2.94 -19.27 21.23
CA PHE A 184 -4.13 -18.47 20.93
C PHE A 184 -5.41 -19.23 21.34
N GLY A 185 -6.34 -18.51 21.99
CA GLY A 185 -7.61 -19.02 22.51
C GLY A 185 -7.83 -18.62 23.98
N LYS A 186 -8.85 -17.81 24.27
CA LYS A 186 -9.25 -17.47 25.65
C LYS A 186 -10.57 -18.14 25.99
N ARG A 187 -10.64 -18.77 27.17
CA ARG A 187 -11.91 -19.29 27.70
C ARG A 187 -12.92 -18.15 27.86
N LYS A 188 -14.15 -18.33 27.37
CA LYS A 188 -15.25 -17.41 27.69
C LYS A 188 -15.51 -17.47 29.20
N TYR A 189 -15.32 -16.37 29.92
CA TYR A 189 -15.52 -16.28 31.39
C TYR A 189 -14.76 -17.31 32.24
N HIS A 190 -13.59 -17.78 31.79
CA HIS A 190 -12.82 -18.83 32.48
C HIS A 190 -13.56 -20.17 32.69
N LYS A 191 -14.71 -20.39 32.02
CA LYS A 191 -15.53 -21.62 32.13
C LYS A 191 -15.78 -22.25 30.75
N GLY A 192 -15.81 -23.59 30.68
CA GLY A 192 -16.15 -24.34 29.45
C GLY A 192 -15.00 -25.15 28.83
N ARG A 193 -15.28 -25.76 27.66
CA ARG A 193 -14.39 -26.68 26.93
C ARG A 193 -13.05 -26.01 26.63
N GLN A 194 -11.97 -26.73 26.88
CA GLN A 194 -10.62 -26.29 26.57
C GLN A 194 -10.42 -26.32 25.06
N GLU A 195 -10.16 -25.16 24.45
CA GLU A 195 -9.86 -25.06 23.02
C GLU A 195 -8.40 -25.49 22.77
N GLU A 196 -8.20 -26.40 21.81
CA GLU A 196 -6.88 -26.72 21.27
C GLU A 196 -6.34 -25.52 20.48
N GLY A 197 -5.47 -24.76 21.14
CA GLY A 197 -4.80 -23.60 20.55
C GLY A 197 -3.87 -23.98 19.40
N GLN A 198 -3.60 -23.03 18.52
CA GLN A 198 -2.56 -23.14 17.50
C GLN A 198 -1.26 -22.58 18.06
N TRP A 199 -0.15 -23.21 17.71
CA TRP A 199 1.20 -22.76 18.02
C TRP A 199 1.79 -22.06 16.81
N VAL A 200 2.51 -20.96 17.04
CA VAL A 200 3.20 -20.17 16.02
C VAL A 200 4.63 -19.97 16.50
N PHE A 201 5.61 -20.25 15.64
CA PHE A 201 7.04 -20.28 15.95
C PHE A 201 7.83 -19.32 15.03
N GLY A 202 9.06 -18.96 15.41
CA GLY A 202 10.02 -18.37 14.47
C GLY A 202 11.46 -18.19 14.96
N GLY A 203 12.45 -18.83 14.31
CA GLY A 203 13.84 -18.35 14.06
C GLY A 203 15.07 -18.88 14.86
N THR A 204 16.30 -18.61 14.40
CA THR A 204 17.50 -19.51 14.43
C THR A 204 18.38 -19.67 15.69
N THR A 205 18.63 -18.66 16.54
CA THR A 205 19.33 -18.88 17.84
C THR A 205 18.29 -18.86 18.92
N ILE A 206 17.89 -20.04 19.34
CA ILE A 206 16.59 -20.22 19.97
C ILE A 206 16.75 -19.91 21.44
N ILE A 207 16.02 -18.90 21.92
CA ILE A 207 15.85 -18.65 23.35
C ILE A 207 14.45 -19.14 23.69
N SER A 208 14.34 -20.25 24.40
CA SER A 208 13.05 -20.80 24.82
C SER A 208 13.00 -21.04 26.33
N ASP A 209 11.79 -21.30 26.84
CA ASP A 209 11.65 -21.89 28.16
C ASP A 209 12.27 -23.31 28.21
N CYS A 210 12.42 -23.88 29.39
CA CYS A 210 12.98 -25.23 29.57
C CYS A 210 12.03 -26.36 29.10
N TRP A 211 11.19 -26.14 28.07
CA TRP A 211 10.28 -27.15 27.58
C TRP A 211 10.99 -28.23 26.74
N LYS A 212 10.68 -29.50 27.04
CA LYS A 212 11.39 -30.66 26.47
C LYS A 212 11.24 -30.81 24.95
N ALA A 213 10.21 -30.25 24.34
CA ALA A 213 10.01 -30.32 22.89
C ALA A 213 11.13 -29.61 22.10
N TYR A 214 11.84 -28.70 22.74
CA TYR A 214 12.93 -27.91 22.16
C TYR A 214 14.31 -28.54 22.31
N ASP A 215 14.43 -29.67 23.01
CA ASP A 215 15.71 -30.33 23.23
C ASP A 215 16.33 -30.85 21.91
N CYS A 216 15.52 -31.05 20.86
CA CYS A 216 15.97 -31.47 19.53
C CYS A 216 16.74 -30.38 18.76
N LEU A 217 16.64 -29.11 19.16
CA LEU A 217 17.22 -27.99 18.40
C LEU A 217 18.75 -28.04 18.38
N VAL A 218 19.36 -28.51 19.46
CA VAL A 218 20.82 -28.70 19.55
C VAL A 218 21.29 -29.79 18.58
N SER A 219 20.49 -30.86 18.41
CA SER A 219 20.82 -31.94 17.45
C SER A 219 20.61 -31.54 15.99
N GLU A 220 19.78 -30.53 15.71
CA GLU A 220 19.55 -29.96 14.38
C GLU A 220 20.59 -28.88 14.00
N GLY A 221 21.60 -28.64 14.85
CA GLY A 221 22.70 -27.72 14.59
C GLY A 221 22.43 -26.26 14.99
N PHE A 222 21.39 -26.00 15.79
CA PHE A 222 21.10 -24.67 16.33
C PHE A 222 21.75 -24.45 17.69
N GLU A 223 22.21 -23.21 17.93
CA GLU A 223 22.60 -22.75 19.26
C GLU A 223 21.32 -22.43 20.06
N HIS A 224 21.07 -23.18 21.14
CA HIS A 224 19.85 -23.10 21.96
C HIS A 224 20.20 -22.62 23.37
N LEU A 225 19.68 -21.45 23.73
CA LEU A 225 19.76 -20.90 25.08
C LEU A 225 18.42 -21.14 25.79
N LYS A 226 18.48 -21.55 27.05
CA LYS A 226 17.28 -21.85 27.84
C LYS A 226 17.15 -20.85 28.97
N VAL A 227 15.94 -20.33 29.18
CA VAL A 227 15.63 -19.47 30.32
C VAL A 227 14.77 -20.22 31.31
N ASN A 228 15.30 -20.41 32.53
CA ASN A 228 14.53 -21.00 33.61
C ASN A 228 13.79 -19.93 34.41
N HIS A 229 12.55 -19.64 34.00
CA HIS A 229 11.68 -18.65 34.64
C HIS A 229 11.31 -18.94 36.11
N SER A 230 11.55 -20.15 36.64
CA SER A 230 11.34 -20.42 38.07
C SER A 230 12.50 -19.96 38.95
N VAL A 231 13.66 -19.66 38.35
CA VAL A 231 14.90 -19.34 39.07
C VAL A 231 15.35 -17.91 38.76
N ASN A 232 15.36 -17.50 37.49
CA ASN A 232 15.84 -16.20 37.06
C ASN A 232 14.93 -15.57 35.98
N PHE A 233 14.74 -14.24 36.04
CA PHE A 233 13.97 -13.48 35.03
C PHE A 233 14.78 -13.14 33.77
N VAL A 234 16.10 -13.04 33.94
CA VAL A 234 17.11 -12.96 32.88
C VAL A 234 18.20 -13.93 33.31
N ASP A 235 18.65 -14.79 32.40
CA ASP A 235 19.73 -15.71 32.73
C ASP A 235 21.02 -14.92 33.06
N PRO A 236 21.63 -15.08 34.25
CA PRO A 236 22.74 -14.23 34.69
C PRO A 236 24.07 -14.56 34.01
N GLU A 237 24.22 -15.74 33.40
CA GLU A 237 25.45 -16.15 32.71
C GLU A 237 25.41 -15.81 31.22
N THR A 238 24.26 -16.03 30.58
CA THR A 238 24.07 -15.85 29.13
C THR A 238 23.34 -14.55 28.76
N GLY A 239 22.71 -13.87 29.72
CA GLY A 239 21.87 -12.70 29.50
C GLY A 239 20.55 -12.99 28.78
N ALA A 240 20.22 -14.27 28.55
CA ALA A 240 19.06 -14.67 27.77
C ALA A 240 17.73 -14.33 28.47
N HIS A 241 16.75 -13.83 27.69
CA HIS A 241 15.39 -13.54 28.15
C HIS A 241 14.37 -13.63 26.99
N THR A 242 13.09 -13.87 27.31
CA THR A 242 11.95 -13.89 26.37
C THR A 242 11.05 -12.65 26.48
N ASN A 243 11.47 -11.63 27.22
CA ASN A 243 10.63 -10.47 27.55
C ASN A 243 10.15 -9.69 26.32
N THR A 244 10.98 -9.60 25.27
CA THR A 244 10.67 -8.86 24.05
C THR A 244 9.54 -9.53 23.28
N ILE A 245 9.66 -10.84 23.09
CA ILE A 245 8.67 -11.65 22.39
C ILE A 245 7.37 -11.76 23.20
N GLU A 246 7.44 -11.92 24.53
CA GLU A 246 6.26 -11.92 25.42
C GLU A 246 5.49 -10.60 25.36
N SER A 247 6.19 -9.47 25.41
CA SER A 247 5.59 -8.13 25.31
C SER A 247 4.93 -7.93 23.95
N THR A 248 5.56 -8.42 22.88
CA THR A 248 5.02 -8.38 21.52
C THR A 248 3.76 -9.23 21.39
N TRP A 249 3.77 -10.46 21.92
CA TRP A 249 2.59 -11.33 21.95
C TRP A 249 1.44 -10.71 22.73
N ARG A 250 1.72 -10.07 23.86
CA ARG A 250 0.71 -9.35 24.64
C ARG A 250 0.06 -8.22 23.83
N ALA A 251 0.88 -7.44 23.10
CA ALA A 251 0.39 -6.36 22.26
C ALA A 251 -0.46 -6.87 21.08
N LEU A 252 -0.01 -7.94 20.41
CA LEU A 252 -0.79 -8.60 19.37
C LEU A 252 -2.14 -9.10 19.92
N LYS A 253 -2.14 -9.87 21.01
CA LYS A 253 -3.37 -10.41 21.62
C LYS A 253 -4.35 -9.29 22.02
N LYS A 254 -3.85 -8.11 22.38
CA LYS A 254 -4.68 -6.92 22.66
C LYS A 254 -5.28 -6.29 21.41
N SER A 255 -4.63 -6.43 20.25
CA SER A 255 -5.11 -5.92 18.97
C SER A 255 -6.20 -6.78 18.31
N LEU A 256 -6.36 -8.04 18.75
CA LEU A 256 -7.38 -8.94 18.22
C LEU A 256 -8.80 -8.48 18.56
N PRO A 257 -9.79 -8.75 17.69
CA PRO A 257 -11.19 -8.51 18.00
C PRO A 257 -11.61 -9.22 19.29
N LYS A 258 -12.44 -8.55 20.09
CA LYS A 258 -12.90 -9.05 21.40
C LYS A 258 -13.82 -10.28 21.27
N TYR A 259 -14.54 -10.39 20.16
CA TYR A 259 -15.49 -11.45 19.86
C TYR A 259 -15.43 -11.82 18.37
N GLY A 260 -15.92 -13.02 18.01
CA GLY A 260 -16.11 -13.42 16.61
C GLY A 260 -14.85 -13.86 15.88
N THR A 261 -13.71 -13.98 16.56
CA THR A 261 -12.45 -14.42 15.96
C THR A 261 -12.45 -15.93 15.74
N VAL A 262 -12.41 -16.36 14.48
CA VAL A 262 -12.25 -17.77 14.09
C VAL A 262 -10.77 -18.10 13.97
N LYS A 263 -10.39 -19.32 14.37
CA LYS A 263 -9.01 -19.81 14.37
C LYS A 263 -8.30 -19.64 13.01
N SER A 264 -8.99 -19.89 11.91
CA SER A 264 -8.47 -19.75 10.55
C SER A 264 -8.05 -18.32 10.17
N LEU A 265 -8.47 -17.31 10.93
CA LEU A 265 -8.15 -15.91 10.64
C LEU A 265 -6.93 -15.41 11.43
N TYR A 266 -6.33 -16.20 12.32
CA TYR A 266 -5.21 -15.73 13.14
C TYR A 266 -4.03 -15.23 12.31
N ASP A 267 -3.70 -15.91 11.22
CA ASP A 267 -2.63 -15.48 10.31
C ASP A 267 -2.94 -14.11 9.72
N THR A 268 -4.19 -13.86 9.33
CA THR A 268 -4.61 -12.56 8.77
C THR A 268 -4.46 -11.41 9.78
N TYR A 269 -4.78 -11.64 11.05
CA TYR A 269 -4.63 -10.64 12.12
C TYR A 269 -3.17 -10.45 12.54
N PHE A 270 -2.39 -11.53 12.56
CA PHE A 270 -0.96 -11.48 12.80
C PHE A 270 -0.27 -10.66 11.71
N SER A 271 -0.57 -10.94 10.45
CA SER A 271 -0.03 -10.21 9.31
C SER A 271 -0.40 -8.73 9.36
N GLN A 272 -1.66 -8.42 9.66
CA GLN A 272 -2.10 -7.04 9.87
C GLN A 272 -1.30 -6.33 10.97
N TYR A 273 -1.09 -6.99 12.12
CA TYR A 273 -0.33 -6.41 13.24
C TYR A 273 1.12 -6.15 12.85
N CYS A 274 1.80 -7.13 12.25
CA CYS A 274 3.19 -7.01 11.84
C CYS A 274 3.39 -5.90 10.82
N VAL A 275 2.57 -5.86 9.76
CA VAL A 275 2.64 -4.80 8.74
C VAL A 275 2.34 -3.44 9.34
N ARG A 276 1.31 -3.34 10.19
CA ARG A 276 0.99 -2.09 10.85
C ARG A 276 2.13 -1.60 11.74
N LYS A 277 2.77 -2.50 12.51
CA LYS A 277 3.89 -2.13 13.39
C LYS A 277 5.14 -1.73 12.60
N LYS A 278 5.44 -2.44 11.50
CA LYS A 278 6.67 -2.27 10.72
C LYS A 278 6.62 -1.10 9.73
N TYR A 279 5.49 -0.91 9.04
CA TYR A 279 5.42 0.01 7.90
C TYR A 279 4.47 1.20 8.09
N ILE A 280 3.47 1.07 8.95
CA ILE A 280 2.39 2.06 9.07
C ILE A 280 2.57 2.92 10.32
N THR A 281 2.93 2.31 11.44
CA THR A 281 3.05 3.01 12.73
C THR A 281 4.29 3.91 12.69
N GLY A 282 4.07 5.23 12.79
CA GLY A 282 5.15 6.23 12.73
C GLY A 282 5.28 6.94 11.38
N SER A 283 4.50 6.53 10.36
CA SER A 283 4.37 7.30 9.13
C SER A 283 3.61 8.61 9.38
N GLU A 284 3.97 9.66 8.65
CA GLU A 284 3.27 10.96 8.68
C GLU A 284 1.79 10.80 8.31
N ASP A 285 1.52 10.01 7.26
CA ASP A 285 0.17 9.66 6.82
C ASP A 285 0.03 8.12 6.75
N LEU A 286 -0.81 7.60 7.65
CA LEU A 286 -1.10 6.17 7.79
C LEU A 286 -1.80 5.60 6.54
N PHE A 287 -2.67 6.40 5.92
CA PHE A 287 -3.42 5.99 4.75
C PHE A 287 -2.51 5.92 3.54
N ILE A 288 -1.71 6.96 3.28
CA ILE A 288 -0.75 6.98 2.18
C ILE A 288 0.31 5.88 2.33
N ALA A 289 0.78 5.62 3.56
CA ALA A 289 1.67 4.50 3.83
C ALA A 289 1.04 3.16 3.38
N PHE A 290 -0.23 2.94 3.69
CA PHE A 290 -0.92 1.72 3.27
C PHE A 290 -1.20 1.66 1.75
N ILE A 291 -1.59 2.77 1.13
CA ILE A 291 -1.73 2.84 -0.35
C ILE A 291 -0.41 2.52 -1.05
N THR A 292 0.72 2.93 -0.48
CA THR A 292 2.05 2.59 -1.01
C THR A 292 2.33 1.08 -0.94
N LEU A 293 1.90 0.42 0.13
CA LEU A 293 1.99 -1.04 0.25
C LEU A 293 1.08 -1.75 -0.77
N ILE A 294 -0.15 -1.27 -0.97
CA ILE A 294 -1.05 -1.80 -2.00
C ILE A 294 -0.38 -1.70 -3.38
N LYS A 295 0.23 -0.56 -3.70
CA LYS A 295 0.97 -0.35 -4.95
C LYS A 295 2.15 -1.33 -5.11
N GLN A 296 2.82 -1.68 -4.02
CA GLN A 296 3.92 -2.66 -4.04
C GLN A 296 3.45 -4.07 -4.39
N VAL A 297 2.29 -4.49 -3.87
CA VAL A 297 1.68 -5.79 -4.17
C VAL A 297 1.11 -5.80 -5.60
N TYR A 298 0.33 -4.79 -5.96
CA TYR A 298 -0.40 -4.70 -7.23
C TYR A 298 0.35 -3.87 -8.27
N ASN A 299 1.64 -4.15 -8.46
CA ASN A 299 2.45 -3.46 -9.47
C ASN A 299 2.26 -4.11 -10.86
N PRO A 300 1.66 -3.41 -11.85
CA PRO A 300 1.40 -3.97 -13.18
C PRO A 300 2.67 -4.39 -13.93
N VAL A 301 3.83 -3.79 -13.61
CA VAL A 301 5.13 -4.15 -14.21
C VAL A 301 5.62 -5.51 -13.72
N LYS A 302 5.42 -5.84 -12.43
CA LYS A 302 5.82 -7.13 -11.86
C LYS A 302 4.90 -8.27 -12.31
N GLN A 303 3.59 -8.02 -12.40
CA GLN A 303 2.62 -9.03 -12.85
C GLN A 303 2.91 -9.50 -14.29
N LYS A 304 3.36 -8.60 -15.18
CA LYS A 304 3.79 -8.95 -16.54
C LYS A 304 5.01 -9.88 -16.54
N GLN A 305 5.97 -9.66 -15.65
CA GLN A 305 7.18 -10.49 -15.52
C GLN A 305 6.85 -11.89 -14.96
N THR A 306 5.94 -11.98 -13.98
CA THR A 306 5.51 -13.26 -13.39
C THR A 306 4.75 -14.11 -14.41
N LEU A 307 3.84 -13.51 -15.20
CA LEU A 307 3.10 -14.22 -16.25
C LEU A 307 4.04 -14.80 -17.32
N ILE A 308 5.03 -14.02 -17.77
CA ILE A 308 6.04 -14.48 -18.73
C ILE A 308 6.88 -15.63 -18.11
N THR A 309 7.21 -15.54 -16.82
CA THR A 309 8.01 -16.57 -16.13
C THR A 309 7.21 -17.86 -15.94
N THR A 310 5.92 -17.77 -15.59
CA THR A 310 5.03 -18.92 -15.46
C THR A 310 4.79 -19.59 -16.82
N GLU A 311 4.58 -18.82 -17.89
CA GLU A 311 4.44 -19.36 -19.26
C GLU A 311 5.71 -20.10 -19.69
N ILE A 312 6.90 -19.52 -19.46
CA ILE A 312 8.20 -20.17 -19.76
C ILE A 312 8.39 -21.44 -18.91
N ILE A 313 8.00 -21.44 -17.64
CA ILE A 313 8.11 -22.62 -16.77
C ILE A 313 7.18 -23.74 -17.26
N THR A 314 5.93 -23.45 -17.64
CA THR A 314 5.03 -24.44 -18.27
C THR A 314 5.52 -24.99 -19.61
N ILE A 315 6.33 -24.23 -20.35
CA ILE A 315 6.97 -24.70 -21.58
C ILE A 315 8.20 -25.59 -21.27
N SER A 316 8.83 -25.42 -20.11
CA SER A 316 10.06 -26.12 -19.70
C SER A 316 9.85 -27.41 -18.89
N GLU A 317 8.63 -27.69 -18.40
CA GLU A 317 8.33 -28.97 -17.75
C GLU A 317 8.08 -30.09 -18.77
N PRO A 318 8.83 -31.21 -18.72
CA PRO A 318 8.57 -32.36 -19.58
C PRO A 318 7.25 -33.02 -19.17
N GLN A 319 6.29 -33.05 -20.11
CA GLN A 319 5.01 -33.71 -19.91
C GLN A 319 5.21 -35.21 -19.58
N PRO A 320 4.59 -35.75 -18.51
CA PRO A 320 4.65 -37.17 -18.22
C PRO A 320 3.93 -37.94 -19.33
N ALA A 321 4.66 -38.87 -19.96
CA ALA A 321 4.19 -39.66 -21.09
C ALA A 321 2.98 -40.53 -20.71
N THR A 322 1.75 -40.08 -21.02
CA THR A 322 0.59 -40.98 -21.10
C THR A 322 -0.36 -40.60 -22.24
N LYS A 323 -0.46 -41.53 -23.21
CA LYS A 323 -1.47 -41.75 -24.27
C LYS A 323 -2.03 -40.53 -25.06
N LYS A 324 -1.57 -40.46 -26.33
CA LYS A 324 -2.18 -39.76 -27.47
C LYS A 324 -3.73 -39.77 -27.47
N PRO A 325 -4.35 -38.58 -27.61
CA PRO A 325 -5.55 -38.40 -28.41
C PRO A 325 -5.21 -37.74 -29.74
N ARG A 326 -5.94 -38.17 -30.76
CA ARG A 326 -5.67 -38.01 -32.20
C ARG A 326 -6.33 -36.75 -32.75
N VAL A 327 -5.87 -35.54 -32.42
CA VAL A 327 -6.28 -34.29 -33.12
C VAL A 327 -5.19 -33.22 -32.97
N LEU A 328 -4.08 -33.33 -33.71
CA LEU A 328 -3.13 -32.21 -33.84
C LEU A 328 -2.26 -32.39 -35.10
N HIS A 329 -2.87 -32.25 -36.27
CA HIS A 329 -2.12 -32.19 -37.54
C HIS A 329 -2.38 -30.88 -38.33
N GLU A 330 -3.19 -29.94 -37.84
CA GLU A 330 -3.50 -28.72 -38.60
C GLU A 330 -2.90 -27.42 -38.03
N ILE A 331 -2.26 -27.44 -36.85
CA ILE A 331 -1.74 -26.19 -36.23
C ILE A 331 -0.24 -25.98 -36.51
N THR A 332 0.50 -27.02 -36.91
CA THR A 332 1.95 -26.91 -37.17
C THR A 332 2.30 -26.21 -38.49
N ASN A 333 1.37 -26.07 -39.43
CA ASN A 333 1.66 -25.47 -40.74
C ASN A 333 1.42 -23.95 -40.79
N THR A 334 0.70 -23.38 -39.81
CA THR A 334 0.41 -21.93 -39.79
C THR A 334 1.50 -21.11 -39.09
N LEU A 335 2.35 -21.76 -38.28
CA LEU A 335 3.44 -21.10 -37.53
C LEU A 335 4.79 -21.13 -38.25
N SER A 336 4.95 -21.92 -39.33
CA SER A 336 6.19 -21.92 -40.12
C SER A 336 6.21 -20.84 -41.21
N SER A 337 5.07 -20.22 -41.56
CA SER A 337 5.01 -19.19 -42.61
C SER A 337 5.20 -17.76 -42.08
N SER A 338 5.27 -17.55 -40.76
CA SER A 338 5.42 -16.22 -40.15
C SER A 338 6.81 -15.95 -39.58
N LEU A 339 7.75 -16.89 -39.74
CA LEU A 339 9.12 -16.79 -39.22
C LEU A 339 10.19 -16.49 -40.28
N ASP A 340 9.83 -16.49 -41.57
CA ASP A 340 10.75 -16.13 -42.66
C ASP A 340 10.73 -14.63 -43.02
N ASP A 341 9.75 -13.85 -42.53
CA ASP A 341 9.62 -12.40 -42.84
C ASP A 341 10.36 -11.47 -41.84
N PHE A 342 11.15 -12.01 -40.91
CA PHE A 342 11.90 -11.20 -39.93
C PHE A 342 13.43 -11.31 -40.03
N GLN A 343 13.93 -11.88 -41.13
CA GLN A 343 15.35 -11.79 -41.50
C GLN A 343 15.51 -11.39 -42.98
N ALA A 344 15.27 -10.12 -43.28
CA ALA A 344 15.83 -9.40 -44.43
C ALA A 344 15.92 -7.90 -44.12
#